data_AF-A0AA37AGY3-F1
#
_entry.id   AF-A0AA37AGY3-F1
#
_cell.length_a   1.000
_cell.length_b   1.000
_cell.length_c   1.000
_cell.angle_alpha   90.00
_cell.angle_beta   90.00
_cell.angle_gamma   90.00
#
_symmetry.space_group_name_H-M   'P 1'
#
loop_
_entity.id
_entity.type
_entity.pdbx_description
1 polymer ?
#
loop_
_entity_poly.entity_id
_entity_poly.type
_entity_poly.pdbx_seq_one_letter_code
_entity_poly.pdbx_strand_id
1 'polypeptide(L)'
;MKCEKCGKEIGNLLVDTFLRDGSDTDIEQPIVECEHNAAYIETTQNWTGYDLSEEEMFETITCPHCKQFPFKSTEIQVYDVVRVVCFKTEERGRHEGGKQ
;
A
#
# COMPACT_ATOMS: atom_id res chain seq x y z
N MET A 1 -10.47 8.68 0.40
CA MET A 1 -11.51 7.65 0.17
C MET A 1 -12.55 7.65 1.29
N LYS A 2 -13.81 7.32 1.01
CA LYS A 2 -14.88 7.24 2.02
C LYS A 2 -15.14 5.79 2.46
N CYS A 3 -15.23 5.54 3.77
CA CYS A 3 -15.63 4.25 4.30
C CYS A 3 -17.11 3.96 4.02
N GLU A 4 -17.43 2.86 3.35
CA GLU A 4 -18.81 2.49 2.97
C GLU A 4 -19.61 1.86 4.12
N LYS A 5 -18.95 1.55 5.25
CA LYS A 5 -19.59 1.05 6.47
C LYS A 5 -20.05 2.19 7.40
N CYS A 6 -19.17 3.14 7.69
CA CYS A 6 -19.45 4.22 8.64
C CYS A 6 -19.62 5.62 8.02
N GLY A 7 -19.33 5.77 6.72
CA GLY A 7 -19.52 7.02 5.99
C GLY A 7 -18.47 8.11 6.26
N LYS A 8 -17.42 7.85 7.04
CA LYS A 8 -16.34 8.80 7.30
C LYS A 8 -15.28 8.77 6.18
N GLU A 9 -14.66 9.92 5.94
CA GLU A 9 -13.47 10.01 5.09
C GLU A 9 -12.27 9.35 5.78
N ILE A 10 -11.50 8.58 5.01
CA ILE A 10 -10.31 7.85 5.44
C ILE A 10 -9.17 8.07 4.43
N GLY A 11 -7.98 8.37 4.95
CA GLY A 11 -6.73 8.45 4.18
C GLY A 11 -5.82 7.24 4.40
N ASN A 12 -6.11 6.42 5.41
CA ASN A 12 -5.34 5.23 5.78
C ASN A 12 -6.28 4.08 6.17
N LEU A 13 -5.72 2.86 6.14
CA LEU A 13 -6.29 1.65 6.70
C LEU A 13 -5.40 1.18 7.84
N LEU A 14 -6.00 0.48 8.80
CA LEU A 14 -5.25 -0.25 9.82
C LEU A 14 -5.04 -1.67 9.33
N VAL A 15 -3.78 -2.09 9.30
CA VAL A 15 -3.36 -3.41 8.84
C VAL A 15 -2.70 -4.14 10.00
N ASP A 16 -3.30 -5.26 10.40
CA ASP A 16 -2.78 -6.08 11.49
C ASP A 16 -1.44 -6.72 11.10
N THR A 17 -0.38 -6.39 11.83
CA THR A 17 1.00 -6.73 11.44
C THR A 17 1.71 -7.43 12.59
N PHE A 18 2.30 -8.59 12.29
CA PHE A 18 3.13 -9.36 13.19
C PHE A 18 4.50 -8.69 13.35
N LEU A 19 4.82 -8.26 14.56
CA LEU A 19 6.07 -7.59 14.90
C LEU A 19 7.18 -8.58 15.25
N ARG A 20 8.43 -8.12 15.17
CA ARG A 20 9.61 -8.94 15.51
C ARG A 20 9.66 -9.39 16.96
N ASP A 21 8.95 -8.69 17.85
CA ASP A 21 8.86 -9.05 19.27
C ASP A 21 7.83 -10.16 19.54
N GLY A 22 7.15 -10.64 18.49
CA GLY A 22 6.15 -11.70 18.56
C GLY A 22 4.74 -11.22 18.87
N SER A 23 4.50 -9.90 18.90
CA SER A 23 3.17 -9.32 19.11
C SER A 23 2.52 -8.84 17.80
N ASP A 24 1.19 -8.75 17.82
CA ASP A 24 0.38 -8.20 16.72
C ASP A 24 0.02 -6.74 17.00
N THR A 25 0.03 -5.90 15.96
CA THR A 25 -0.39 -4.51 16.08
C THR A 25 -1.00 -3.95 14.79
N ASP A 26 -1.94 -3.01 14.96
CA ASP A 26 -2.49 -2.23 13.86
C ASP A 26 -1.45 -1.21 13.36
N ILE A 27 -0.98 -1.35 12.12
CA ILE A 27 -0.15 -0.34 11.44
C ILE A 27 -1.00 0.45 10.44
N GLU A 28 -0.90 1.78 10.49
CA GLU A 28 -1.54 2.65 9.51
C GLU A 28 -0.85 2.56 8.14
N GLN A 29 -1.59 2.12 7.12
CA GLN A 29 -1.14 2.12 5.74
C GLN A 29 -1.91 3.18 4.92
N PRO A 30 -1.23 4.07 4.20
CA PRO A 30 -1.88 5.09 3.39
C PRO A 30 -2.62 4.44 2.21
N ILE A 31 -3.80 4.96 1.90
CA ILE A 31 -4.55 4.55 0.72
C ILE A 31 -4.05 5.33 -0.48
N VAL A 32 -3.54 4.63 -1.49
CA VAL A 32 -3.10 5.24 -2.74
C VAL A 32 -4.18 5.01 -3.80
N GLU A 33 -4.74 6.11 -4.30
CA GLU A 33 -5.73 6.10 -5.38
C GLU A 33 -5.02 5.99 -6.75
N CYS A 34 -5.52 5.12 -7.59
CA CYS A 34 -5.06 4.86 -8.95
C CYS A 34 -6.08 5.35 -9.99
N GLU A 35 -5.69 5.29 -11.26
CA GLU A 35 -6.63 5.44 -12.36
C GLU A 35 -7.79 4.43 -12.25
N HIS A 36 -8.94 4.76 -12.87
CA HIS A 36 -10.12 3.89 -12.92
C HIS A 36 -10.79 3.58 -11.56
N ASN A 37 -10.68 4.48 -10.57
CA ASN A 37 -11.26 4.31 -9.22
C ASN A 37 -10.73 3.09 -8.45
N ALA A 38 -9.55 2.59 -8.81
CA ALA A 38 -8.86 1.59 -8.01
C ALA A 38 -8.10 2.26 -6.87
N ALA A 39 -7.88 1.54 -5.77
CA ALA A 39 -7.00 1.97 -4.70
C ALA A 39 -6.21 0.78 -4.17
N TYR A 40 -4.98 1.03 -3.72
CA TYR A 40 -4.15 0.01 -3.08
C TYR A 40 -3.52 0.53 -1.79
N ILE A 41 -3.07 -0.40 -0.98
CA ILE A 41 -2.17 -0.18 0.15
C ILE A 41 -0.92 -1.01 -0.09
N GLU A 42 0.23 -0.53 0.38
CA GLU A 42 1.45 -1.33 0.41
C GLU A 42 1.66 -1.84 1.84
N THR A 43 1.96 -3.12 1.98
CA THR A 43 2.36 -3.71 3.25
C THR A 43 3.50 -4.71 3.02
N THR A 44 4.07 -5.22 4.10
CA THR A 44 5.15 -6.22 4.04
C THR A 44 4.60 -7.62 4.28
N GLN A 45 5.42 -8.65 4.08
CA GLN A 45 5.07 -10.04 4.44
C GLN A 45 4.87 -10.25 5.94
N ASN A 46 5.12 -9.24 6.78
CA ASN A 46 4.77 -9.28 8.20
C ASN A 46 3.27 -9.03 8.44
N TRP A 47 2.49 -8.66 7.43
CA TRP A 47 1.04 -8.58 7.53
C TRP A 47 0.46 -9.95 7.92
N THR A 48 -0.38 -9.99 8.97
CA THR A 48 -0.92 -11.26 9.50
C THR A 48 -1.84 -11.97 8.51
N GLY A 49 -2.41 -11.24 7.56
CA GLY A 49 -3.24 -11.78 6.50
C GLY A 49 -2.50 -12.46 5.34
N TYR A 50 -1.16 -12.38 5.25
CA TYR A 50 -0.41 -12.81 4.06
C TYR A 50 -0.67 -14.26 3.63
N ASP A 51 -0.80 -15.19 4.59
CA ASP A 51 -1.02 -16.63 4.35
C ASP A 51 -2.47 -17.08 4.63
N LEU A 52 -3.41 -16.14 4.79
CA LEU A 52 -4.80 -16.45 5.12
C LEU A 52 -5.67 -16.64 3.87
N SER A 53 -6.90 -17.15 4.07
CA SER A 53 -7.91 -17.11 3.01
C SER A 53 -8.36 -15.67 2.75
N GLU A 54 -8.95 -15.39 1.57
CA GLU A 54 -9.41 -14.05 1.22
C GLU A 54 -10.42 -13.48 2.23
N GLU A 55 -11.32 -14.31 2.76
CA GLU A 55 -12.28 -13.91 3.79
C GLU A 55 -11.57 -13.44 5.07
N GLU A 56 -10.60 -14.23 5.53
CA GLU A 56 -9.79 -13.92 6.72
C GLU A 56 -8.88 -12.71 6.49
N MET A 57 -8.33 -12.51 5.28
CA MET A 57 -7.56 -11.32 4.93
C MET A 57 -8.35 -10.03 5.17
N PHE A 58 -9.63 -10.00 4.79
CA PHE A 58 -10.47 -8.82 5.00
C PHE A 58 -10.68 -8.49 6.48
N GLU A 59 -10.61 -9.47 7.38
CA GLU A 59 -10.74 -9.23 8.82
C GLU A 59 -9.51 -8.52 9.41
N THR A 60 -8.34 -8.68 8.78
CA THR A 60 -7.06 -8.08 9.21
C THR A 60 -6.83 -6.65 8.71
N ILE A 61 -7.72 -6.12 7.86
CA ILE A 61 -7.64 -4.77 7.31
C ILE A 61 -8.88 -3.98 7.73
N THR A 62 -8.72 -2.89 8.49
CA THR A 62 -9.88 -2.20 9.05
C THR A 62 -9.84 -0.68 8.90
N CYS A 63 -11.03 -0.08 8.87
CA CYS A 63 -11.21 1.36 8.97
C CYS A 63 -10.77 1.86 10.37
N PRO A 64 -9.97 2.93 10.46
CA PRO A 64 -9.53 3.49 11.75
C PRO A 64 -10.68 3.98 12.63
N HIS A 65 -11.86 4.24 12.05
CA HIS A 65 -12.99 4.79 12.78
C HIS A 65 -14.03 3.77 13.24
N CYS A 66 -14.24 2.70 12.47
CA CYS A 66 -15.31 1.72 12.77
C CYS A 66 -14.81 0.28 12.89
N LYS A 67 -13.50 0.06 12.73
CA LYS A 67 -12.84 -1.24 12.90
C LYS A 67 -13.47 -2.36 12.08
N GLN A 68 -14.03 -2.00 10.93
CA GLN A 68 -14.56 -2.94 9.93
C GLN A 68 -13.89 -2.65 8.60
N PHE A 69 -13.78 -3.67 7.76
CA PHE A 69 -13.32 -3.50 6.39
C PHE A 69 -14.21 -2.49 5.64
N PRO A 70 -13.63 -1.41 5.07
CA PRO A 70 -14.41 -0.25 4.65
C PRO A 70 -15.10 -0.35 3.29
N PHE A 71 -14.82 -1.35 2.45
CA PHE A 71 -15.23 -1.37 1.04
C PHE A 71 -16.07 -2.61 0.69
N LYS A 72 -17.05 -2.49 -0.21
CA LYS A 72 -17.95 -3.61 -0.60
C LYS A 72 -17.57 -4.33 -1.90
N SER A 73 -16.95 -3.63 -2.85
CA SER A 73 -16.51 -4.21 -4.13
C SER A 73 -14.99 -4.34 -4.08
N THR A 74 -14.50 -5.52 -3.70
CA THR A 74 -13.07 -5.71 -3.45
C THR A 74 -12.57 -7.02 -3.98
N GLU A 75 -11.48 -6.91 -4.73
CA GLU A 75 -10.57 -7.99 -5.06
C GLU A 75 -9.26 -7.63 -4.33
N ILE A 76 -8.80 -8.47 -3.40
CA ILE A 76 -7.45 -8.30 -2.82
C ILE A 76 -6.47 -9.04 -3.72
N GLN A 77 -5.54 -8.29 -4.29
CA GLN A 77 -4.40 -8.86 -5.02
C GLN A 77 -3.14 -8.65 -4.19
N VAL A 78 -2.54 -9.73 -3.71
CA VAL A 78 -1.28 -9.70 -2.96
C VAL A 78 -0.12 -9.90 -3.94
N TYR A 79 0.83 -8.97 -3.93
CA TYR A 79 2.02 -9.01 -4.80
C TYR A 79 3.31 -9.02 -3.96
N ASP A 80 4.25 -9.91 -4.27
CA ASP A 80 5.62 -9.85 -3.75
C ASP A 80 6.46 -8.84 -4.55
N VAL A 81 6.57 -7.59 -4.08
CA VAL A 81 7.19 -6.51 -4.88
C VAL A 81 8.64 -6.22 -4.44
N VAL A 82 9.59 -6.31 -5.39
CA VAL A 82 10.95 -5.71 -5.29
C VAL A 82 11.08 -4.62 -6.35
N ARG A 83 11.13 -3.34 -5.93
CA ARG A 83 11.23 -2.20 -6.85
C ARG A 83 12.65 -1.62 -6.90
N VAL A 84 13.35 -1.85 -8.00
CA VAL A 84 14.67 -1.25 -8.27
C VAL A 84 14.51 -0.09 -9.26
N VAL A 85 14.84 1.12 -8.83
CA VAL A 85 14.74 2.34 -9.63
C VAL A 85 16.14 2.84 -9.99
N CYS A 86 16.43 2.97 -11.28
CA CYS A 86 17.69 3.50 -11.80
C CYS A 86 17.43 4.75 -12.65
N PHE A 87 18.21 5.81 -12.45
CA PHE A 87 18.11 7.06 -13.20
C PHE A 87 19.17 7.10 -14.29
N LYS A 88 18.82 7.63 -15.48
CA LYS A 88 19.80 7.89 -16.54
C LYS A 88 20.60 9.14 -16.17
N THR A 89 21.93 9.02 -16.19
CA THR A 89 22.81 10.20 -16.15
C THR A 89 22.73 10.87 -17.52
N GLU A 90 22.35 12.14 -17.58
CA GLU A 90 22.49 12.93 -18.80
C GLU A 90 24.00 13.16 -19.05
N GLU A 91 24.52 12.61 -20.15
CA GLU A 91 25.85 12.98 -20.63
C GLU A 91 25.82 14.45 -21.04
N ARG A 92 26.40 15.32 -20.20
CA ARG A 92 26.67 16.71 -20.58
C ARG A 92 27.54 16.69 -21.84
N GLY A 93 26.97 17.16 -22.95
CA GLY A 93 27.67 17.31 -24.22
C GLY A 93 29.01 18.01 -24.02
N ARG A 94 30.10 17.37 -24.46
CA ARG A 94 31.39 18.02 -24.61
C ARG A 94 31.23 19.14 -25.64
N HIS A 95 31.06 20.37 -25.18
CA HIS A 95 31.44 21.54 -25.94
C HIS A 95 32.97 21.53 -26.07
N GLU A 96 33.49 20.90 -27.11
CA GLU A 96 34.85 21.19 -27.57
C GLU A 96 34.78 22.42 -28.48
N GLY A 97 34.90 23.58 -27.85
CA GLY A 97 35.39 24.77 -28.52
C GLY A 97 36.90 24.68 -28.68
N GLY A 98 37.40 24.93 -29.89
CA GLY A 98 38.79 25.33 -30.12
C GLY A 98 39.45 24.70 -31.35
N LYS A 99 39.46 25.44 -32.47
CA LYS A 99 40.68 26.01 -33.09
C LYS A 99 40.32 26.67 -34.42
N GLN A 100 40.60 27.97 -34.51
CA GLN A 100 40.94 28.67 -35.75
C GLN A 100 42.38 29.17 -35.57
#